data_AF-A0A9P1GZU8-F1
#
_entry.id   AF-A0A9P1GZU8-F1
#
_cell.length_a   1.000
_cell.length_b   1.000
_cell.length_c   1.000
_cell.angle_alpha   90.00
_cell.angle_beta   90.00
_cell.angle_gamma   90.00
#
_symmetry.space_group_name_H-M   'P 1'
#
loop_
_entity.id
_entity.type
_entity.pdbx_description
1 polymer ?
#
loop_
_entity_poly.entity_id
_entity_poly.type
_entity_poly.pdbx_seq_one_letter_code
_entity_poly.pdbx_strand_id
1 'polypeptide(L)'
;MVVPQALRVLRLQPGRKYCTVGRLSHEVGWKYQDVVARLEDRRKAKAAAYYERKKLAQKQLTEAKKGAKVDAKTVKALEAFGH
;
A
#
# COMPACT_ATOMS: atom_id res chain seq x y z
N MET A 1 3.60 6.16 4.36
CA MET A 1 4.43 5.77 5.52
C MET A 1 3.53 5.08 6.54
N VAL A 2 4.02 4.08 7.26
CA VAL A 2 3.30 3.35 8.32
C VAL A 2 4.21 3.29 9.55
N VAL A 3 3.65 3.22 10.77
CA VAL A 3 4.41 3.09 12.03
C VAL A 3 4.32 1.65 12.55
N PRO A 4 5.32 0.79 12.32
CA PRO A 4 5.28 -0.62 12.72
C PRO A 4 5.11 -0.79 14.23
N GLN A 5 5.70 0.13 15.01
CA GLN A 5 5.68 0.07 16.47
C GLN A 5 4.28 0.27 17.09
N ALA A 6 3.30 0.72 16.32
CA ALA A 6 1.91 0.92 16.78
C ALA A 6 0.90 0.02 16.04
N LEU A 7 1.36 -0.91 15.20
CA LEU A 7 0.46 -1.77 14.44
C LEU A 7 -0.19 -2.81 15.35
N ARG A 8 -1.53 -2.87 15.31
CA ARG A 8 -2.33 -3.87 16.05
C ARG A 8 -1.83 -5.30 15.81
N VAL A 9 -1.53 -5.67 14.56
CA VAL A 9 -1.08 -7.03 14.21
C VAL A 9 0.26 -7.42 14.85
N LEU A 10 1.11 -6.42 15.15
CA LEU A 10 2.41 -6.66 15.78
C LEU A 10 2.38 -6.49 17.30
N ARG A 11 1.50 -5.64 17.82
CA ARG A 11 1.47 -5.26 19.24
C ARG A 11 0.40 -5.97 20.07
N LEU A 12 -0.61 -6.56 19.44
CA LEU A 12 -1.69 -7.26 20.12
C LEU A 12 -1.68 -8.74 19.73
N GLN A 13 -1.66 -9.63 20.73
CA GLN A 13 -1.78 -11.06 20.50
C GLN A 13 -3.12 -11.42 19.83
N PRO A 14 -3.14 -12.41 18.92
CA PRO A 14 -4.39 -12.96 18.39
C PRO A 14 -5.33 -13.39 19.53
N GLY A 15 -6.63 -13.14 19.36
CA GLY A 15 -7.66 -13.49 20.36
C GLY A 15 -7.93 -12.44 21.44
N ARG A 16 -7.10 -11.39 21.56
CA ARG A 16 -7.40 -10.27 22.46
C ARG A 16 -8.45 -9.34 21.83
N LYS A 17 -9.44 -8.91 22.64
CA LYS A 17 -10.48 -7.97 22.23
C LYS A 17 -9.87 -6.60 21.93
N TYR A 18 -10.37 -5.94 20.90
CA TYR A 18 -10.02 -4.57 20.52
C TYR A 18 -11.28 -3.85 20.03
N CYS A 19 -11.24 -2.51 19.99
CA CYS A 19 -12.29 -1.69 19.41
C CYS A 19 -11.76 -0.92 18.21
N THR A 20 -12.65 -0.62 17.27
CA THR A 20 -12.38 0.32 16.17
C THR A 20 -12.88 1.69 16.57
N VAL A 21 -12.03 2.71 16.44
CA VAL A 21 -12.38 4.09 16.80
C VAL A 21 -13.61 4.56 16.03
N GLY A 22 -13.74 4.20 14.75
CA GLY A 22 -14.90 4.58 13.94
C GLY A 22 -16.25 4.12 14.53
N ARG A 23 -16.33 2.89 15.06
CA ARG A 23 -17.55 2.38 15.70
C ARG A 23 -17.81 3.11 17.02
N LEU A 24 -16.78 3.23 17.86
CA LEU A 24 -16.89 3.91 19.15
C LEU A 24 -17.36 5.37 18.96
N SER A 25 -16.76 6.08 18.01
CA SER A 25 -17.11 7.46 17.68
C SER A 25 -18.58 7.60 17.27
N HIS A 26 -19.11 6.65 16.50
CA HIS A 26 -20.51 6.67 16.11
C HIS A 26 -21.47 6.43 17.29
N GLU A 27 -21.14 5.47 18.16
CA GLU A 27 -21.91 5.18 19.39
C GLU A 27 -21.96 6.42 20.32
N VAL A 28 -20.91 7.25 20.34
CA VAL A 28 -20.87 8.50 21.13
C VAL A 28 -21.40 9.75 20.39
N GLY A 29 -22.07 9.57 19.24
CA GLY A 29 -22.78 10.64 18.56
C GLY A 29 -22.11 11.23 17.32
N TRP A 30 -21.01 10.65 16.82
CA TRP A 30 -20.44 11.05 15.54
C TRP A 30 -21.32 10.59 14.37
N LYS A 31 -21.92 11.55 13.67
CA LYS A 31 -22.96 11.29 12.65
C LYS A 31 -22.43 10.95 11.25
N TYR A 32 -21.14 11.12 11.01
CA TYR A 32 -20.58 11.08 9.64
C TYR A 32 -19.99 9.72 9.23
N GLN A 33 -20.31 8.64 9.95
CA GLN A 33 -19.82 7.29 9.63
C GLN A 33 -20.18 6.88 8.19
N ASP A 34 -21.43 7.05 7.77
CA ASP A 34 -21.90 6.63 6.44
C ASP A 34 -21.32 7.48 5.30
N VAL A 35 -21.11 8.77 5.57
CA VAL A 35 -20.48 9.68 4.61
C VAL A 35 -19.05 9.25 4.34
N VAL A 36 -18.28 8.93 5.39
CA VAL A 36 -16.90 8.46 5.26
C VAL A 36 -16.84 7.10 4.58
N ALA A 37 -17.74 6.17 4.92
CA ALA A 37 -17.80 4.86 4.28
C ALA A 37 -17.97 4.97 2.75
N ARG A 38 -18.95 5.75 2.30
CA ARG A 38 -19.21 5.99 0.87
C ARG A 38 -18.01 6.64 0.15
N LEU A 39 -17.35 7.61 0.79
CA LEU A 39 -16.18 8.27 0.21
C LEU A 39 -14.98 7.32 0.11
N GLU A 40 -14.75 6.48 1.13
CA GLU A 40 -13.70 5.48 1.13
C GLU A 40 -13.92 4.40 0.06
N ASP A 41 -15.16 3.98 -0.18
CA ASP A 41 -15.46 3.00 -1.24
C ASP A 41 -15.20 3.59 -2.63
N ARG A 42 -15.60 4.86 -2.85
CA ARG A 42 -15.25 5.59 -4.08
C ARG A 42 -13.72 5.73 -4.22
N ARG A 43 -13.01 5.99 -3.13
CA ARG A 43 -11.54 6.11 -3.13
C ARG A 43 -10.87 4.77 -3.48
N LYS A 44 -11.33 3.65 -2.90
CA LYS A 44 -10.81 2.30 -3.18
C LYS A 44 -11.05 1.90 -4.63
N ALA A 45 -12.23 2.16 -5.18
CA ALA A 45 -12.52 1.88 -6.59
C ALA A 45 -11.56 2.62 -7.55
N LYS A 46 -11.34 3.91 -7.31
CA LYS A 46 -10.35 4.71 -8.08
C LYS A 46 -8.93 4.19 -7.90
N ALA A 47 -8.54 3.84 -6.68
CA ALA A 47 -7.21 3.33 -6.38
C ALA A 47 -6.94 1.97 -7.05
N ALA A 48 -7.93 1.08 -7.11
CA ALA A 48 -7.82 -0.20 -7.80
C ALA A 48 -7.59 0.00 -9.31
N ALA A 49 -8.39 0.85 -9.96
CA ALA A 49 -8.22 1.17 -11.37
C ALA A 49 -6.84 1.78 -11.68
N TYR A 50 -6.36 2.67 -10.80
CA TYR A 50 -5.01 3.22 -10.90
C TYR A 50 -3.93 2.15 -10.73
N TYR A 51 -4.07 1.26 -9.74
CA TYR A 51 -3.09 0.23 -9.45
C TYR A 51 -2.93 -0.77 -10.60
N GLU A 52 -4.01 -1.17 -11.26
CA GLU A 52 -3.93 -2.04 -12.44
C GLU A 52 -3.17 -1.39 -13.60
N ARG A 53 -3.42 -0.11 -13.87
CA ARG A 53 -2.63 0.65 -14.88
C ARG A 53 -1.16 0.74 -14.48
N LYS A 54 -0.88 1.05 -13.22
CA LYS A 54 0.49 1.11 -12.69
C LYS A 54 1.21 -0.25 -12.80
N LYS A 55 0.51 -1.35 -12.54
CA LYS A 55 1.05 -2.71 -12.62
C LYS A 55 1.43 -3.07 -14.06
N LEU A 56 0.61 -2.70 -15.05
CA LEU A 56 0.93 -2.90 -16.47
C LEU A 56 2.15 -2.07 -16.90
N ALA A 57 2.18 -0.78 -16.55
CA ALA A 57 3.32 0.08 -16.84
C ALA A 57 4.60 -0.45 -16.17
N GLN A 58 4.51 -0.94 -14.93
CA GLN A 58 5.65 -1.54 -14.24
C GLN A 58 6.15 -2.80 -14.96
N LYS A 59 5.25 -3.67 -15.44
CA LYS A 59 5.64 -4.86 -16.23
C LYS A 59 6.39 -4.46 -17.49
N GLN A 60 5.85 -3.51 -18.27
CA GLN A 60 6.51 -2.99 -19.47
C GLN A 60 7.89 -2.41 -19.15
N LEU A 61 8.02 -1.63 -18.07
CA LEU A 61 9.32 -1.12 -17.62
C LEU A 61 10.28 -2.24 -17.23
N THR A 62 9.81 -3.30 -16.56
CA THR A 62 10.68 -4.43 -16.22
C THR A 62 11.13 -5.22 -17.44
N GLU A 63 10.26 -5.39 -18.45
CA GLU A 63 10.61 -6.03 -19.72
C GLU A 63 11.61 -5.18 -20.50
N ALA A 64 11.38 -3.87 -20.60
CA ALA A 64 12.29 -2.93 -21.24
C ALA A 64 13.67 -2.90 -20.54
N LYS A 65 13.71 -2.94 -19.20
CA LYS A 65 14.96 -3.02 -18.43
C LYS A 65 15.75 -4.30 -18.71
N LYS A 66 15.06 -5.45 -18.86
CA LYS A 66 15.72 -6.72 -19.22
C LYS A 66 16.30 -6.69 -20.64
N GLY A 67 15.62 -6.02 -21.57
CA GLY A 67 16.07 -5.87 -22.95
C GLY A 67 17.10 -4.75 -23.17
N ALA A 68 17.34 -3.89 -22.17
CA ALA A 68 18.28 -2.78 -22.27
C ALA A 68 19.73 -3.30 -22.23
N LYS A 69 20.48 -3.01 -23.30
CA LYS A 69 21.92 -3.30 -23.33
C LYS A 69 22.65 -2.21 -22.55
N VAL A 70 23.21 -2.56 -21.40
CA VAL A 70 24.02 -1.69 -20.55
C VAL A 70 25.46 -2.17 -20.59
N ASP A 71 26.41 -1.24 -20.57
CA ASP A 71 27.84 -1.55 -20.57
C ASP A 71 28.22 -2.46 -19.38
N ALA A 72 29.00 -3.52 -19.65
CA ALA A 72 29.31 -4.57 -18.69
C ALA A 72 30.11 -4.08 -17.48
N LYS A 73 30.89 -3.00 -17.62
CA LYS A 73 31.62 -2.38 -16.49
C LYS A 73 30.65 -1.69 -15.53
N THR A 74 29.61 -1.08 -16.09
CA THR A 74 28.56 -0.39 -15.33
C THR A 74 27.65 -1.39 -14.60
N VAL A 75 27.31 -2.52 -15.23
CA VAL A 75 26.54 -3.60 -14.58
C VAL A 75 27.29 -4.18 -13.39
N LYS A 76 28.58 -4.52 -13.53
CA LYS A 76 29.40 -5.02 -12.42
C LYS A 76 29.51 -4.03 -11.26
N ALA A 77 29.57 -2.73 -11.57
CA ALA A 77 29.59 -1.69 -10.54
C ALA A 77 28.25 -1.60 -9.79
N LEU A 78 27.11 -1.69 -10.49
CA LEU A 78 25.78 -1.67 -9.87
C LEU A 78 25.51 -2.92 -9.03
N GLU A 79 25.90 -4.10 -9.52
CA GLU A 79 25.78 -5.36 -8.79
C GLU A 79 26.58 -5.35 -7.48
N ALA A 80 27.75 -4.71 -7.46
CA ALA A 80 28.55 -4.55 -6.23
C ALA A 80 27.82 -3.73 -5.14
N PHE A 81 26.86 -2.88 -5.54
CA PHE A 81 25.97 -2.15 -4.63
C PHE A 81 24.60 -2.81 -4.44
N GLY A 82 24.38 -4.01 -4.99
CA GLY A 82 23.14 -4.78 -4.86
C GLY A 82 21.99 -4.28 -5.75
N HIS A 83 22.31 -3.60 -6.86
CA HIS A 83 21.35 -3.08 -7.83
C HIS A 83 21.27 -3.92 -9.11
#